data_AF-A0A8B6EJR0-F1
#
_entry.id   AF-A0A8B6EJR0-F1
#
_cell.length_a   1.000
_cell.length_b   1.000
_cell.length_c   1.000
_cell.angle_alpha   90.00
_cell.angle_beta   90.00
_cell.angle_gamma   90.00
#
_symmetry.space_group_name_H-M   'P 1'
#
loop_
_entity.id
_entity.type
_entity.pdbx_description
1 polymer ?
#
loop_
_entity_poly.entity_id
_entity_poly.type
_entity_poly.pdbx_seq_one_letter_code
_entity_poly.pdbx_strand_id
1 'polypeptide(L)'
;MLRESDILAQMRVHMTTPQGRIFCIYGDPAYPVTDGYIIAPFRGGVISRNQMIFNKRMSAVRICVEWAFGKVLSLFAFLDYKKNLKLYLQPVGKYYKVAVLLTNCHTCLYGSETGIFFDVSPPTLEEYLLG
;
A
#
# COMPACT_ATOMS: atom_id res chain seq x y z
N MET A 1 9.61 -14.27 5.74
CA MET A 1 9.42 -13.05 4.90
C MET A 1 9.85 -11.76 5.61
N LEU A 2 9.11 -11.17 6.57
CA LEU A 2 9.52 -9.88 7.18
C LEU A 2 10.91 -9.95 7.85
N ARG A 3 11.11 -10.91 8.75
CA ARG A 3 12.41 -11.13 9.45
C ARG A 3 13.55 -11.52 8.50
N GLU A 4 13.23 -12.13 7.37
CA GLU A 4 14.22 -12.64 6.40
C GLU A 4 14.55 -11.64 5.29
N SER A 5 13.76 -10.56 5.17
CA SER A 5 13.84 -9.60 4.06
C SER A 5 14.71 -8.37 4.34
N ASP A 6 15.30 -8.28 5.52
CA ASP A 6 16.04 -7.10 6.02
C ASP A 6 15.22 -5.78 6.07
N ILE A 7 13.92 -5.84 5.77
CA ILE A 7 13.04 -4.66 5.73
C ILE A 7 13.05 -3.90 7.05
N LEU A 8 13.09 -4.58 8.20
CA LEU A 8 13.09 -3.90 9.50
C LEU A 8 14.36 -3.06 9.72
N ALA A 9 15.52 -3.52 9.23
CA ALA A 9 16.75 -2.73 9.29
C ALA A 9 16.65 -1.52 8.35
N GLN A 10 16.15 -1.72 7.14
CA GLN A 10 15.92 -0.64 6.17
C GLN A 10 14.93 0.41 6.70
N MET A 11 13.85 -0.01 7.36
CA MET A 11 12.89 0.90 7.98
C MET A 11 13.54 1.76 9.07
N ARG A 12 14.41 1.18 9.91
CA ARG A 12 15.14 1.96 10.94
C ARG A 12 15.99 3.07 10.35
N VAL A 13 16.66 2.79 9.23
CA VAL A 13 17.52 3.75 8.52
C VAL A 13 16.70 4.84 7.82
N HIS A 14 15.62 4.46 7.14
CA HIS A 14 14.91 5.36 6.23
C HIS A 14 13.66 6.02 6.79
N MET A 15 13.07 5.45 7.85
CA MET A 15 11.82 5.95 8.45
C MET A 15 12.04 6.70 9.76
N THR A 16 13.29 6.90 10.17
CA THR A 16 13.65 7.73 11.31
C THR A 16 14.17 9.07 10.82
N THR A 17 13.53 10.17 11.22
CA THR A 17 14.02 11.51 10.86
C THR A 17 15.29 11.86 11.65
N PRO A 18 16.08 12.84 11.20
CA PRO A 18 17.23 13.33 11.97
C PRO A 18 16.87 13.82 13.39
N GLN A 19 15.62 14.25 13.60
CA GLN A 19 15.09 14.67 14.91
C GLN A 19 14.55 13.51 15.76
N GLY A 20 14.72 12.25 15.30
CA GLY A 20 14.27 11.06 16.02
C GLY A 20 12.79 10.73 15.86
N ARG A 21 12.06 11.39 14.94
CA ARG A 21 10.65 11.04 14.68
C ARG A 21 10.58 9.78 13.82
N ILE A 22 9.77 8.82 14.24
CA ILE A 22 9.55 7.57 13.51
C ILE A 22 8.29 7.71 12.64
N PHE A 23 8.44 7.47 11.35
CA PHE A 23 7.32 7.17 10.46
C PHE A 23 6.98 5.69 10.55
N CYS A 24 5.68 5.35 10.56
CA CYS A 24 5.21 3.99 10.70
C CYS A 24 4.38 3.54 9.50
N ILE A 25 4.47 2.25 9.17
CA ILE A 25 3.60 1.60 8.18
C ILE A 25 2.43 0.96 8.92
N TYR A 26 1.24 1.19 8.41
CA TYR A 26 0.06 0.44 8.84
C TYR A 26 -0.02 -0.88 8.06
N GLY A 27 0.29 -1.97 8.75
CA GLY A 27 0.29 -3.32 8.21
C GLY A 27 -1.06 -4.01 8.33
N ASP A 28 -1.20 -5.08 7.55
CA ASP A 28 -2.25 -6.07 7.80
C ASP A 28 -2.12 -6.59 9.23
N PRO A 29 -3.25 -6.93 9.89
CA PRO A 29 -3.24 -7.59 11.17
C PRO A 29 -2.15 -8.68 11.33
N ALA A 30 -1.83 -9.47 10.30
CA ALA A 30 -0.84 -10.55 10.33
C ALA A 30 0.60 -10.10 10.62
N TYR A 31 0.93 -8.81 10.45
CA TYR A 31 2.26 -8.29 10.76
C TYR A 31 2.43 -8.04 12.26
N PRO A 32 3.59 -8.43 12.84
CA PRO A 32 3.89 -8.10 14.23
C PRO A 32 4.10 -6.59 14.37
N VAL A 33 3.47 -5.99 15.38
CA VAL A 33 3.77 -4.62 15.79
C VAL A 33 5.22 -4.59 16.26
N THR A 34 6.07 -3.80 15.60
CA THR A 34 7.53 -3.86 15.78
C THR A 34 8.10 -2.47 16.01
N ASP A 35 8.63 -2.22 17.22
CA ASP A 35 9.41 -1.04 17.62
C ASP A 35 8.89 0.32 17.14
N GLY A 36 7.57 0.45 16.94
CA GLY A 36 6.94 1.66 16.41
C GLY A 36 6.99 1.85 14.88
N TYR A 37 7.71 1.02 14.12
CA TYR A 37 7.85 1.12 12.66
C TYR A 37 6.69 0.46 11.90
N ILE A 38 6.15 -0.64 12.45
CA ILE A 38 4.95 -1.29 11.92
C ILE A 38 3.90 -1.25 13.00
N ILE A 39 2.74 -0.70 12.65
CA ILE A 39 1.53 -0.72 13.46
C ILE A 39 0.47 -1.56 12.78
N ALA A 40 -0.41 -2.15 13.56
CA ALA A 40 -1.49 -3.03 13.09
C ALA A 40 -2.78 -2.65 13.84
N PRO A 41 -3.97 -3.04 13.34
CA PRO A 41 -5.21 -2.81 14.07
C PRO A 41 -5.16 -3.42 15.47
N PHE A 42 -5.76 -2.72 16.44
CA PHE A 42 -5.89 -3.22 17.81
C PHE A 42 -6.76 -4.48 17.82
N ARG A 43 -6.32 -5.52 18.53
CA ARG A 43 -7.02 -6.80 18.66
C ARG A 43 -7.18 -7.20 20.13
N GLY A 44 -8.20 -7.99 20.43
CA GLY A 44 -8.46 -8.52 21.78
C GLY A 44 -9.96 -8.58 22.08
N GLY A 45 -10.34 -9.26 23.17
CA GLY A 45 -11.74 -9.41 23.57
C GLY A 45 -12.40 -8.10 24.04
N VAL A 46 -11.61 -7.15 24.56
CA VAL A 46 -12.08 -5.82 24.94
C VAL A 46 -11.13 -4.78 24.36
N ILE A 47 -11.59 -4.03 23.36
CA ILE A 47 -10.88 -2.87 22.81
C ILE A 47 -11.59 -1.59 23.26
N SER A 48 -10.81 -0.57 23.60
CA SER A 48 -11.35 0.71 24.05
C SER A 48 -12.10 1.43 22.92
N ARG A 49 -12.97 2.38 23.28
CA ARG A 49 -13.68 3.22 22.30
C ARG A 49 -12.72 3.92 21.33
N ASN A 50 -11.59 4.42 21.84
CA ASN A 50 -10.58 5.08 21.01
C ASN A 50 -9.91 4.11 20.04
N GLN A 51 -9.63 2.87 20.46
CA GLN A 51 -9.09 1.82 19.61
C GLN A 51 -10.09 1.40 18.51
N MET A 52 -11.38 1.32 18.83
CA MET A 52 -12.43 1.07 17.83
C MET A 52 -12.49 2.17 16.77
N ILE A 53 -12.47 3.44 17.20
CA ILE A 53 -12.47 4.58 16.28
C ILE A 53 -11.22 4.55 15.41
N PHE A 54 -10.05 4.27 16.00
CA PHE A 54 -8.80 4.12 15.26
C PHE A 54 -8.89 3.01 14.20
N ASN A 55 -9.30 1.80 14.59
CA ASN A 55 -9.45 0.67 13.67
C ASN A 55 -10.45 0.99 12.54
N LYS A 56 -11.57 1.67 12.84
CA LYS A 56 -12.55 2.09 11.84
C LYS A 56 -11.95 3.04 10.81
N ARG A 57 -11.20 4.06 11.27
CA ARG A 57 -10.52 5.01 10.38
C ARG A 57 -9.49 4.31 9.50
N MET A 58 -8.64 3.46 10.09
CA MET A 58 -7.61 2.75 9.34
C MET A 58 -8.19 1.70 8.38
N SER A 59 -9.33 1.10 8.69
CA SER A 59 -10.02 0.20 7.76
C SER A 59 -10.48 0.92 6.49
N ALA A 60 -10.91 2.18 6.58
CA ALA A 60 -11.29 2.97 5.40
C ALA A 60 -10.08 3.23 4.49
N VAL A 61 -8.93 3.58 5.08
CA VAL A 61 -7.68 3.76 4.34
C VAL A 61 -7.23 2.45 3.67
N ARG A 62 -7.35 1.31 4.37
CA ARG A 62 -7.01 -0.01 3.83
C ARG A 62 -7.87 -0.39 2.62
N ILE A 63 -9.17 -0.09 2.65
CA ILE A 63 -10.08 -0.33 1.51
C ILE A 63 -9.62 0.44 0.28
N CYS A 64 -9.14 1.68 0.44
CA CYS A 64 -8.64 2.48 -0.68
C CYS A 64 -7.40 1.87 -1.36
N VAL A 65 -6.57 1.18 -0.58
CA VAL A 65 -5.43 0.40 -1.11
C VAL A 65 -5.93 -0.80 -1.91
N GLU A 66 -6.98 -1.49 -1.43
CA GLU A 66 -7.61 -2.60 -2.16
C GLU A 66 -8.23 -2.13 -3.50
N TRP A 67 -8.84 -0.95 -3.56
CA TRP A 67 -9.31 -0.35 -4.82
C TRP A 67 -8.17 -0.12 -5.82
N ALA A 68 -7.00 0.34 -5.37
CA ALA A 68 -5.85 0.50 -6.24
C ALA A 68 -5.37 -0.84 -6.81
N PHE A 69 -5.31 -1.89 -5.99
CA PHE A 69 -5.03 -3.25 -6.44
C PHE A 69 -6.06 -3.74 -7.46
N GLY A 70 -7.35 -3.53 -7.17
CA GLY A 70 -8.44 -3.87 -8.07
C GLY A 70 -8.30 -3.19 -9.43
N LYS A 71 -7.98 -1.90 -9.46
CA LYS A 71 -7.79 -1.13 -10.69
C LYS A 71 -6.61 -1.63 -11.54
N VAL A 72 -5.49 -2.00 -10.91
CA VAL A 72 -4.36 -2.61 -11.62
C VAL A 72 -4.79 -3.90 -12.30
N LEU A 73 -5.47 -4.79 -11.58
CA LEU A 73 -5.90 -6.08 -12.11
C LEU A 73 -7.02 -5.94 -13.16
N SER A 74 -7.89 -4.94 -13.04
CA SER A 74 -8.94 -4.68 -14.04
C SER A 74 -8.37 -4.17 -15.37
N LEU A 75 -7.33 -3.34 -15.33
CA LEU A 75 -6.66 -2.84 -16.53
C LEU A 75 -5.72 -3.89 -17.15
N PHE A 76 -5.11 -4.73 -16.33
CA PHE A 76 -4.09 -5.68 -16.74
C PHE A 76 -4.46 -7.10 -16.31
N ALA A 77 -5.51 -7.66 -16.91
CA ALA A 77 -6.05 -8.99 -16.56
C ALA A 77 -5.01 -10.12 -16.58
N PHE A 78 -3.95 -10.01 -17.38
CA PHE A 78 -2.86 -10.99 -17.39
C PHE A 78 -2.14 -11.09 -16.04
N LEU A 79 -2.14 -10.02 -15.23
CA LEU A 79 -1.58 -9.99 -13.88
C LEU A 79 -2.39 -10.81 -12.87
N ASP A 80 -3.65 -11.13 -13.18
CA ASP A 80 -4.47 -12.02 -12.36
C ASP A 80 -4.36 -13.49 -12.80
N TYR A 81 -3.61 -13.79 -13.87
CA TYR A 81 -3.48 -15.15 -14.37
C TYR A 81 -2.45 -15.98 -13.60
N LYS A 82 -2.84 -16.43 -12.40
CA LYS A 82 -2.01 -17.17 -11.43
C LYS A 82 -1.39 -18.46 -11.98
N LYS A 83 -2.04 -19.13 -12.95
CA LYS A 83 -1.50 -20.36 -13.57
C LYS A 83 -0.23 -20.11 -14.37
N ASN A 84 -0.08 -18.90 -14.94
CA ASN A 84 1.10 -18.52 -15.72
C ASN A 84 2.10 -17.72 -14.88
N LEU A 85 1.66 -16.88 -13.95
CA LEU A 85 2.57 -16.05 -13.16
C LEU A 85 3.17 -16.83 -11.99
N LYS A 86 4.37 -17.38 -12.20
CA LYS A 86 5.14 -18.07 -11.16
C LYS A 86 6.32 -17.22 -10.74
N LEU A 87 6.42 -16.99 -9.43
CA LEU A 87 7.57 -16.32 -8.84
C LEU A 87 8.85 -17.07 -9.23
N TYR A 88 9.92 -16.32 -9.50
CA TYR A 88 11.24 -16.82 -9.93
C TYR A 88 11.31 -17.48 -11.32
N LEU A 89 10.18 -17.75 -11.98
CA LEU A 89 10.17 -18.30 -13.35
C LEU A 89 9.79 -17.26 -14.39
N GLN A 90 9.03 -16.24 -14.01
CA GLN A 90 8.75 -15.08 -14.84
C GLN A 90 9.12 -13.79 -14.09
N PRO A 91 9.36 -12.69 -14.82
CA PRO A 91 9.66 -11.40 -14.22
C PRO A 91 8.37 -10.72 -13.70
N VAL A 92 7.59 -11.42 -12.87
CA VAL A 92 6.31 -10.99 -12.30
C VAL A 92 6.44 -9.61 -11.64
N GLY A 93 7.52 -9.39 -10.88
CA GLY A 93 7.79 -8.11 -10.23
C GLY A 93 7.98 -6.95 -11.23
N LYS A 94 8.59 -7.20 -12.40
CA LYS A 94 8.72 -6.18 -13.45
C LYS A 94 7.36 -5.89 -14.08
N TYR A 95 6.59 -6.93 -14.42
CA TYR A 95 5.25 -6.76 -15.00
C TYR A 95 4.36 -5.93 -14.09
N TYR A 96 4.35 -6.23 -12.80
CA TYR A 96 3.53 -5.52 -11.83
C TYR A 96 3.96 -4.05 -11.68
N LYS A 97 5.26 -3.76 -11.61
CA LYS A 97 5.77 -2.38 -11.55
C LYS A 97 5.35 -1.55 -12.77
N VAL A 98 5.47 -2.10 -13.96
CA VAL A 98 5.06 -1.42 -15.21
C VAL A 98 3.55 -1.19 -15.21
N ALA A 99 2.76 -2.19 -14.82
CA ALA A 99 1.31 -2.04 -14.74
C ALA A 99 0.87 -0.98 -13.72
N VAL A 100 1.53 -0.89 -12.56
CA VAL A 100 1.27 0.16 -11.58
C VAL A 100 1.59 1.54 -12.16
N LEU A 101 2.75 1.70 -12.82
CA LEU A 101 3.13 2.96 -13.47
C LEU A 101 2.05 3.39 -14.48
N LEU A 102 1.63 2.49 -15.36
CA LEU A 102 0.59 2.76 -16.36
C LEU A 102 -0.79 3.01 -15.72
N THR A 103 -1.11 2.32 -14.61
CA THR A 103 -2.34 2.56 -13.84
C THR A 103 -2.34 3.94 -13.19
N ASN A 104 -1.19 4.43 -12.75
CA ASN A 104 -1.05 5.79 -12.24
C ASN A 104 -1.25 6.81 -13.36
N CYS A 105 -0.67 6.59 -14.55
CA CYS A 105 -0.96 7.43 -15.73
C CYS A 105 -2.46 7.44 -16.07
N HIS A 106 -3.11 6.27 -16.10
CA HIS A 106 -4.56 6.16 -16.28
C HIS A 106 -5.32 6.92 -15.17
N THR A 107 -4.82 6.92 -13.93
CA THR A 107 -5.44 7.65 -12.83
C THR A 107 -5.31 9.16 -13.00
N CYS A 108 -4.19 9.66 -13.54
CA CYS A 108 -4.05 11.07 -13.90
C CYS A 108 -5.09 11.52 -14.93
N LEU A 109 -5.34 10.68 -15.95
CA LEU A 109 -6.24 11.01 -17.05
C LEU A 109 -7.73 10.83 -16.71
N TYR A 110 -8.07 9.82 -15.89
CA TYR A 110 -9.46 9.37 -15.70
C TYR A 110 -9.90 9.33 -14.23
N GLY A 111 -9.05 9.74 -13.29
CA GLY A 111 -9.34 9.68 -11.86
C GLY A 111 -9.32 8.25 -11.29
N SER A 112 -9.75 8.10 -10.03
CA SER A 112 -9.85 6.82 -9.34
C SER A 112 -10.93 6.87 -8.25
N GLU A 113 -11.44 5.70 -7.85
CA GLU A 113 -12.35 5.58 -6.69
C GLU A 113 -11.72 6.17 -5.42
N THR A 114 -10.43 5.94 -5.22
CA THR A 114 -9.66 6.53 -4.12
C THR A 114 -9.66 8.06 -4.15
N GLY A 115 -9.45 8.66 -5.32
CA GLY A 115 -9.50 10.12 -5.49
C GLY A 115 -10.89 10.69 -5.17
N ILE A 116 -11.94 10.03 -5.64
CA ILE A 116 -13.33 10.42 -5.34
C ILE A 116 -13.61 10.30 -3.84
N PHE A 117 -13.20 9.20 -3.20
CA PHE A 117 -13.47 8.95 -1.79
C PHE A 117 -12.80 9.96 -0.86
N PHE A 118 -11.57 10.38 -1.17
CA PHE A 118 -10.85 11.38 -0.38
C PHE A 118 -11.05 12.82 -0.85
N ASP A 119 -11.84 13.04 -1.89
CA ASP A 119 -12.03 14.36 -2.53
C ASP A 119 -10.68 14.98 -2.97
N VAL A 120 -9.86 14.17 -3.64
CA VAL A 120 -8.54 14.56 -4.13
C VAL A 120 -8.47 14.37 -5.64
N SER A 121 -8.15 15.45 -6.34
CA SER A 121 -7.85 15.42 -7.77
C SER A 121 -6.47 14.82 -8.02
N PRO A 122 -6.31 13.94 -9.01
CA PRO A 122 -4.98 13.44 -9.37
C PRO A 122 -4.14 14.58 -10.00
N PRO A 123 -2.80 14.47 -9.97
CA PRO A 123 -1.96 15.37 -10.76
C PRO A 123 -2.21 15.18 -12.25
N THR A 124 -1.76 16.13 -13.05
CA THR A 124 -1.69 15.94 -14.51
C THR A 124 -0.73 14.80 -14.87
N LEU A 125 -0.89 14.26 -16.07
CA LEU A 125 -0.01 13.19 -16.54
C LEU A 125 1.45 13.66 -16.64
N GLU A 126 1.64 14.91 -17.06
CA GLU A 126 2.94 15.57 -17.19
C GLU A 126 3.61 15.73 -15.83
N GLU A 127 2.90 16.26 -14.82
CA GLU A 127 3.43 16.39 -13.45
C GLU A 127 3.84 15.03 -12.88
N TYR A 128 3.02 13.98 -13.09
CA TYR A 128 3.33 12.66 -12.58
C TYR A 128 4.59 12.03 -13.22
N LEU A 129 4.80 12.25 -14.52
CA LEU A 129 5.94 11.69 -15.23
C LEU A 129 7.24 12.47 -15.04
N LEU A 130 7.16 13.75 -14.65
CA LEU A 130 8.33 14.60 -14.43
C LEU A 130 8.97 14.39 -13.05
N GLY A 131 8.23 13.88 -12.06
CA GLY A 131 8.75 13.51 -10.74
C GLY A 131 8.87 14.67 -9.77
#